data_AF-A0A2S7JH52-F1
#
_entry.id   AF-A0A2S7JH52-F1
#
_cell.length_a   1.000
_cell.length_b   1.000
_cell.length_c   1.000
_cell.angle_alpha   90.00
_cell.angle_beta   90.00
_cell.angle_gamma   90.00
#
_symmetry.space_group_name_H-M   'P 1'
#
loop_
_entity.id
_entity.type
_entity.pdbx_description
1 polymer ?
#
loop_
_entity_poly.entity_id
_entity_poly.type
_entity_poly.pdbx_seq_one_letter_code
_entity_poly.pdbx_strand_id
1 'polypeptide(L)'
;MRKYETEFKLKVVKSFLNGDGGAKLLARQWSVPEEKIRTWVSHYRLHGIDGLRPKRSKYSAQFKLQVLSHQDREQLSCRQVAAVYDIRNPNQVVTWRRKLDEGGVQAFGTWEQEHSSMKNEQRSPVPPSTAI
;
A
#
# COMPACT_ATOMS: atom_id res chain seq x y z
N MET A 1 -6.76 -1.57 7.57
CA MET A 1 -7.96 -2.01 6.83
C MET A 1 -7.73 -1.92 5.33
N ARG A 2 -7.42 -3.03 4.65
CA ARG A 2 -7.48 -3.12 3.17
C ARG A 2 -8.92 -3.52 2.79
N LYS A 3 -9.88 -2.60 2.88
CA LYS A 3 -11.28 -2.98 2.58
C LYS A 3 -11.59 -3.01 1.08
N TYR A 4 -10.83 -2.31 0.23
CA TYR A 4 -11.05 -2.32 -1.22
C TYR A 4 -9.73 -2.29 -1.98
N GLU A 5 -9.52 -3.29 -2.84
CA GLU A 5 -8.38 -3.38 -3.75
C GLU A 5 -8.46 -2.29 -4.82
N THR A 6 -7.31 -1.80 -5.30
CA THR A 6 -7.27 -0.74 -6.32
C THR A 6 -8.04 -1.15 -7.58
N GLU A 7 -7.91 -2.41 -7.97
CA GLU A 7 -8.54 -2.99 -9.15
C GLU A 7 -10.06 -2.98 -9.03
N PHE A 8 -10.58 -3.32 -7.85
CA PHE A 8 -12.01 -3.23 -7.54
C PHE A 8 -12.53 -1.79 -7.66
N LYS A 9 -11.84 -0.81 -7.04
CA LYS A 9 -12.23 0.60 -7.14
C LYS A 9 -12.23 1.09 -8.59
N LEU A 10 -11.23 0.68 -9.37
CA LEU A 10 -11.09 1.04 -10.77
C LEU A 10 -12.22 0.44 -11.61
N LYS A 11 -12.63 -0.80 -11.32
CA LYS A 11 -13.80 -1.43 -11.98
C LYS A 11 -15.09 -0.66 -11.71
N VAL A 12 -15.33 -0.27 -10.45
CA VAL A 12 -16.51 0.53 -10.05
C VAL A 12 -16.51 1.90 -10.74
N VAL A 13 -15.37 2.60 -10.76
CA VAL A 13 -15.26 3.92 -11.41
C VAL A 13 -15.41 3.82 -12.93
N LYS A 14 -14.86 2.78 -13.56
CA LYS A 14 -15.04 2.56 -15.02
C LYS A 14 -16.50 2.29 -15.37
N SER A 15 -17.22 1.46 -14.60
CA SER A 15 -18.66 1.26 -14.80
C SER A 15 -19.44 2.58 -14.64
N PHE A 16 -19.06 3.42 -13.67
CA PHE A 16 -19.68 4.75 -13.51
C PHE A 16 -19.43 5.66 -14.73
N LEU A 17 -18.22 5.65 -15.28
CA LEU A 17 -17.85 6.47 -16.44
C LEU A 17 -18.46 5.96 -17.75
N ASN A 18 -18.64 4.64 -17.89
CA ASN A 18 -19.29 4.02 -19.05
C ASN A 18 -20.81 4.24 -19.09
N GLY A 19 -21.41 4.84 -18.06
CA GLY A 19 -22.86 5.08 -18.01
C GLY A 19 -23.68 3.85 -17.63
N ASP A 20 -23.04 2.80 -17.08
CA ASP A 20 -23.66 1.53 -16.66
C ASP A 20 -24.67 1.72 -15.50
N GLY A 21 -24.62 2.88 -14.84
CA GLY A 21 -25.58 3.30 -13.82
C GLY A 21 -25.02 4.41 -12.93
N GLY A 22 -25.92 5.22 -12.35
CA GLY A 22 -25.56 6.24 -11.37
C GLY A 22 -24.99 5.63 -10.08
N ALA A 23 -24.42 6.49 -9.21
CA ALA A 23 -23.76 6.04 -7.98
C ALA A 23 -24.66 5.18 -7.07
N LYS A 24 -25.97 5.42 -7.10
CA LYS A 24 -27.00 4.64 -6.37
C LYS A 24 -27.17 3.20 -6.89
N LEU A 25 -27.08 2.99 -8.20
CA LEU A 25 -27.16 1.65 -8.81
C LEU A 25 -25.89 0.86 -8.52
N LEU A 26 -24.73 1.48 -8.72
CA LEU A 26 -23.45 0.85 -8.42
C LEU A 26 -23.29 0.57 -6.92
N ALA A 27 -23.81 1.43 -6.05
CA ALA A 27 -23.82 1.19 -4.61
C ALA A 27 -24.55 -0.11 -4.23
N ARG A 28 -25.68 -0.38 -4.87
CA ARG A 28 -26.46 -1.61 -4.66
C ARG A 28 -25.80 -2.83 -5.29
N GLN A 29 -25.32 -2.70 -6.52
CA GLN A 29 -24.70 -3.81 -7.26
C GLN A 29 -23.40 -4.30 -6.61
N TRP A 30 -22.62 -3.38 -6.04
CA TRP A 30 -21.31 -3.66 -5.47
C TRP A 30 -21.31 -3.67 -3.94
N SER A 31 -22.45 -3.43 -3.28
CA SER A 31 -22.58 -3.26 -1.83
C SER A 31 -21.58 -2.26 -1.25
N VAL A 32 -21.37 -1.15 -1.95
CA VAL A 32 -20.47 -0.05 -1.56
C VAL A 32 -21.30 1.18 -1.24
N PRO A 33 -20.99 1.94 -0.17
CA PRO A 33 -21.70 3.19 0.10
C PRO A 33 -21.53 4.19 -1.05
N GLU A 34 -22.61 4.86 -1.44
CA GLU A 34 -22.61 5.83 -2.55
C GLU A 34 -21.53 6.89 -2.39
N GLU A 35 -21.33 7.40 -1.16
CA GLU A 35 -20.31 8.38 -0.82
C GLU A 35 -18.89 7.92 -1.20
N LYS A 36 -18.58 6.63 -1.00
CA LYS A 36 -17.27 6.07 -1.37
C LYS A 36 -17.09 6.03 -2.88
N ILE A 37 -18.14 5.67 -3.62
CA ILE A 37 -18.13 5.66 -5.08
C ILE A 37 -17.88 7.08 -5.60
N ARG A 38 -18.61 8.07 -5.09
CA ARG A 38 -18.43 9.48 -5.48
C ARG A 38 -17.02 9.97 -5.18
N THR A 39 -16.47 9.63 -4.01
CA THR A 39 -15.09 9.95 -3.63
C THR A 39 -14.08 9.34 -4.60
N TRP A 40 -14.24 8.06 -4.96
CA TRP A 40 -13.35 7.38 -5.91
C TRP A 40 -13.44 8.00 -7.30
N VAL A 41 -14.64 8.31 -7.79
CA VAL A 41 -14.82 8.98 -9.08
C VAL A 41 -14.15 10.35 -9.08
N SER A 42 -14.32 11.16 -8.03
CA SER A 42 -13.67 12.47 -7.91
C SER A 42 -12.14 12.35 -7.89
N HIS A 43 -11.61 11.42 -7.11
CA HIS A 43 -10.17 11.17 -7.06
C HIS A 43 -9.61 10.70 -8.41
N TYR A 44 -10.38 9.85 -9.13
CA TYR A 44 -10.00 9.39 -10.46
C TYR A 44 -10.04 10.52 -11.50
N ARG A 45 -10.99 11.43 -11.42
CA ARG A 45 -11.03 12.61 -12.31
C ARG A 45 -9.84 13.55 -12.09
N LEU A 46 -9.38 13.69 -10.85
CA LEU A 46 -8.28 14.58 -10.50
C LEU A 46 -6.88 13.98 -10.74
N HIS A 47 -6.71 12.69 -10.43
CA HIS A 47 -5.40 12.04 -10.38
C HIS A 47 -5.35 10.71 -11.16
N GLY A 48 -6.38 10.38 -11.91
CA GLY A 48 -6.48 9.12 -12.65
C GLY A 48 -6.42 7.90 -11.73
N ILE A 49 -5.73 6.86 -12.20
CA ILE A 49 -5.54 5.60 -11.46
C ILE A 49 -4.82 5.83 -10.12
N ASP A 50 -3.95 6.84 -10.04
CA ASP A 50 -3.18 7.12 -8.83
C ASP A 50 -4.06 7.63 -7.68
N GLY A 51 -5.14 8.34 -7.99
CA GLY A 51 -6.15 8.76 -7.00
C GLY A 51 -6.93 7.60 -6.36
N LEU A 52 -6.99 6.45 -7.03
CA LEU A 52 -7.65 5.23 -6.54
C LEU A 52 -6.71 4.31 -5.77
N ARG A 53 -5.41 4.42 -6.05
CA ARG A 53 -4.40 3.65 -5.34
C ARG A 53 -4.51 3.94 -3.85
N PRO A 54 -4.48 2.90 -3.00
CA PRO A 54 -4.32 3.14 -1.59
C PRO A 54 -3.03 3.95 -1.45
N LYS A 55 -3.13 5.15 -0.87
CA LYS A 55 -1.97 5.94 -0.44
C LYS A 55 -1.32 5.17 0.69
N ARG A 56 -0.58 4.13 0.31
CA ARG A 56 0.13 3.26 1.22
C ARG A 56 1.27 4.10 1.75
N SER A 57 1.25 4.43 3.04
CA SER A 57 2.47 4.74 3.79
C SER A 57 3.36 3.49 3.92
N LYS A 58 3.45 2.66 2.88
CA LYS A 58 4.37 1.54 2.81
C LYS A 58 5.67 2.08 2.27
N TYR A 59 6.41 2.70 3.15
CA TYR A 59 7.81 3.00 2.93
C TYR A 59 8.55 1.67 2.83
N SER A 60 9.37 1.51 1.79
CA SER A 60 10.24 0.34 1.63
C SER A 60 11.22 0.25 2.80
N ALA A 61 11.74 -0.94 3.09
CA ALA A 61 12.74 -1.10 4.14
C ALA A 61 13.96 -0.20 3.88
N GLN A 62 14.43 -0.17 2.63
CA GLN A 62 15.49 0.72 2.17
C GLN A 62 15.16 2.21 2.44
N PHE A 63 13.95 2.66 2.15
CA PHE A 63 13.55 4.05 2.41
C PHE A 63 13.57 4.38 3.91
N LYS A 64 13.07 3.48 4.75
CA LYS A 64 13.08 3.67 6.20
C LYS A 64 14.49 3.74 6.75
N LEU A 65 15.39 2.86 6.27
CA LEU A 65 16.80 2.87 6.65
C LEU A 65 17.46 4.17 6.23
N GLN A 66 17.23 4.63 5.00
CA GLN A 66 17.75 5.91 4.51
C GLN A 66 17.30 7.09 5.39
N VAL A 67 16.01 7.12 5.77
CA VAL A 67 15.46 8.14 6.67
C VAL A 67 16.14 8.09 8.04
N LEU A 68 16.31 6.90 8.63
CA LEU A 68 16.95 6.75 9.93
C LEU A 68 18.45 7.06 9.92
N SER A 69 19.17 6.70 8.86
CA SER A 69 20.59 7.04 8.67
C SER A 69 20.78 8.54 8.49
N HIS A 70 19.90 9.20 7.74
CA HIS A 70 19.92 10.65 7.59
C HIS A 70 19.61 11.35 8.91
N GLN A 71 18.63 10.85 9.67
CA GLN A 71 18.32 11.34 11.01
C GLN A 71 19.54 11.30 11.93
N ASP A 72 20.31 10.21 11.90
CA ASP A 72 21.49 10.01 12.74
C ASP A 72 22.65 10.94 12.34
N ARG A 73 22.94 11.01 11.03
CA ARG A 73 24.00 11.85 10.47
C ARG A 73 23.81 13.33 10.74
N GLU A 74 22.56 13.80 10.68
CA GLU A 74 22.21 15.21 10.84
C GLU A 74 21.65 15.54 12.23
N GLN A 75 21.63 14.56 13.15
CA GLN A 75 21.06 14.66 14.50
C GLN A 75 19.65 15.27 14.54
N LEU A 76 18.82 14.92 13.54
CA LEU A 76 17.48 15.46 13.40
C LEU A 76 16.49 14.76 14.34
N SER A 77 15.48 15.51 14.80
CA SER A 77 14.32 14.93 15.46
C SER A 77 13.48 14.09 14.48
N CYS A 78 12.75 13.10 14.99
CA CYS A 78 11.76 12.32 14.22
C CYS A 78 10.76 13.21 13.48
N ARG A 79 10.41 14.38 14.04
CA ARG A 79 9.54 15.36 13.38
C ARG A 79 10.23 16.09 12.24
N GLN A 80 11.49 16.46 12.43
CA GLN A 80 12.28 17.17 11.42
C GLN A 80 12.55 16.27 10.22
N VAL A 81 13.01 15.04 10.45
CA VAL A 81 13.25 14.09 9.35
C VAL A 81 11.94 13.69 8.64
N ALA A 82 10.82 13.61 9.37
CA ALA A 82 9.52 13.40 8.75
C ALA A 82 9.12 14.57 7.83
N ALA A 83 9.43 15.80 8.21
CA ALA A 83 9.19 16.96 7.35
C ALA A 83 10.10 16.95 6.10
N VAL A 84 11.38 16.61 6.26
CA VAL A 84 12.35 16.52 5.15
C VAL A 84 11.91 15.48 4.11
N TYR A 85 11.35 14.35 4.55
CA TYR A 85 10.98 13.23 3.68
C TYR A 85 9.47 13.16 3.35
N ASP A 86 8.71 14.22 3.61
CA ASP A 86 7.24 14.28 3.43
C ASP A 86 6.49 13.08 4.06
N ILE A 87 6.95 12.67 5.25
CA ILE A 87 6.35 11.57 6.00
C ILE A 87 5.12 12.11 6.72
N ARG A 88 3.95 11.76 6.19
CA ARG A 88 2.63 12.16 6.70
C ARG A 88 2.46 12.04 8.21
N ASN A 89 3.07 11.02 8.82
CA ASN A 89 2.96 10.75 10.25
C ASN A 89 4.36 10.61 10.89
N PRO A 90 4.83 11.58 11.69
CA PRO A 90 6.14 11.50 12.34
C PRO A 90 6.25 10.33 13.34
N ASN A 91 5.12 9.85 13.88
CA ASN A 91 5.09 8.64 14.73
C ASN A 91 5.52 7.37 13.98
N GLN A 92 5.45 7.36 12.64
CA GLN A 92 6.00 6.24 11.85
C GLN A 92 7.51 6.15 12.00
N VAL A 93 8.21 7.29 12.00
CA VAL A 93 9.68 7.36 12.18
C VAL A 93 10.07 6.86 13.57
N VAL A 94 9.32 7.24 14.61
CA VAL A 94 9.53 6.75 15.99
C VAL A 94 9.39 5.23 16.06
N THR A 95 8.38 4.67 15.36
CA THR A 95 8.17 3.22 15.31
C THR A 95 9.30 2.52 14.55
N TRP A 96 9.85 3.12 13.48
CA TRP A 96 10.99 2.56 12.76
C TRP A 96 12.26 2.59 13.61
N ARG A 97 12.52 3.68 14.34
CA ARG A 97 13.67 3.81 15.23
C ARG A 97 13.62 2.79 16.37
N ARG A 98 12.47 2.64 17.03
CA ARG A 98 12.28 1.61 18.09
C ARG A 98 12.56 0.21 17.57
N LYS A 99 12.11 -0.12 16.37
CA LYS A 99 12.32 -1.43 15.77
C LYS A 99 13.76 -1.68 15.32
N LEU A 100 14.48 -0.62 14.93
CA LEU A 100 15.92 -0.69 14.68
C LEU A 100 16.69 -0.94 15.98
N ASP A 101 16.26 -0.32 17.07
CA ASP A 101 16.87 -0.49 18.40
C ASP A 101 16.61 -1.90 18.97
N GLU A 102 15.37 -2.40 18.81
CA GLU A 102 14.91 -3.68 19.37
C GLU A 102 15.43 -4.91 18.59
N GLY A 103 15.79 -4.79 17.32
CA GLY A 103 16.19 -5.93 16.48
C GLY A 103 17.32 -5.69 15.48
N GLY A 104 18.01 -4.55 15.56
CA GLY A 104 19.14 -4.20 14.69
C GLY A 104 18.80 -4.19 13.20
N VAL A 105 19.83 -4.20 12.35
CA VAL A 105 19.69 -4.26 10.88
C VAL A 105 19.05 -5.58 10.42
N GLN A 106 19.18 -6.65 11.22
CA GLN A 106 18.60 -7.97 10.95
C GLN A 106 17.07 -7.95 10.98
N ALA A 107 16.46 -7.15 11.87
CA ALA A 107 15.02 -6.94 11.84
C ALA A 107 14.58 -6.38 10.48
N PHE A 108 15.30 -5.45 9.86
CA PHE A 108 14.91 -4.92 8.54
C PHE A 108 15.05 -5.95 7.41
N GLY A 109 16.00 -6.89 7.49
CA GLY A 109 16.12 -8.01 6.55
C GLY A 109 14.94 -8.99 6.62
N THR A 110 14.45 -9.29 7.84
CA THR A 110 13.23 -10.10 8.04
C THR A 110 11.99 -9.38 7.51
N TRP A 111 11.96 -8.04 7.50
CA TRP A 111 10.83 -7.27 6.98
C TRP A 111 10.72 -7.29 5.45
N GLU A 112 11.84 -7.43 4.74
CA GLU A 112 11.84 -7.68 3.30
C GLU A 112 11.51 -9.14 2.98
N GLN A 113 11.95 -10.09 3.80
CA GLN A 113 11.65 -11.52 3.61
C GLN A 113 10.19 -11.87 3.95
N GLU A 114 9.61 -11.42 5.08
CA GLU A 114 8.22 -11.72 5.43
C GLU A 114 7.19 -11.12 4.46
N HIS A 115 7.52 -10.01 3.79
CA HIS A 115 6.61 -9.38 2.82
C HIS A 115 6.93 -9.68 1.35
N SER A 116 8.10 -10.25 1.03
CA SER A 116 8.43 -10.77 -0.31
C SER A 116 8.19 -12.28 -0.44
N SER A 117 8.28 -13.04 0.65
CA SER A 117 8.17 -14.50 0.64
C SER A 117 6.73 -15.03 0.50
N MET A 118 5.71 -14.16 0.40
CA MET A 118 4.34 -14.57 0.03
C MET A 118 4.06 -14.49 -1.49
N LYS A 119 5.09 -14.35 -2.34
CA LYS A 119 4.90 -14.46 -3.79
C LYS A 119 5.95 -15.37 -4.43
N ASN A 120 6.00 -16.63 -4.01
CA ASN A 120 6.36 -17.75 -4.89
C ASN A 120 6.11 -19.12 -4.23
N GLU A 121 4.85 -19.55 -4.13
CA GLU A 121 4.54 -21.00 -4.18
C GLU A 121 3.23 -21.19 -4.94
N GLN A 122 3.21 -20.76 -6.21
CA GLN A 122 2.37 -21.45 -7.19
C GLN A 122 3.10 -22.73 -7.57
N ARG A 123 2.92 -23.78 -6.76
CA ARG A 123 3.20 -25.14 -7.19
C ARG A 123 2.25 -25.44 -8.34
N SER A 124 2.75 -25.35 -9.57
CA SER A 124 2.15 -26.05 -10.71
C SER A 124 2.16 -27.55 -10.40
N PRO A 125 1.02 -28.25 -10.46
CA PRO A 125 1.04 -29.71 -10.46
C PRO A 125 1.62 -30.15 -11.81
N VAL A 126 2.83 -30.70 -11.79
CA VAL A 126 3.35 -31.48 -12.92
C VAL A 126 2.50 -32.75 -13.07
N PRO A 127 2.03 -33.12 -14.27
CA PRO A 127 1.31 -34.37 -14.46
C PRO A 127 2.28 -35.55 -14.30
N PRO A 128 1.87 -36.67 -13.67
CA PRO A 128 2.71 -37.85 -13.58
C PRO A 128 2.88 -38.45 -14.98
N SER A 129 4.12 -38.43 -15.47
CA SER A 129 4.53 -39.17 -16.65
C SER A 129 4.52 -40.66 -16.32
N THR A 130 3.64 -41.40 -16.98
CA THR A 130 3.54 -42.86 -16.96
C THR A 130 4.90 -43.48 -17.29
N ALA A 131 5.34 -44.43 -16.45
CA ALA A 131 6.48 -45.28 -16.71
C ALA A 131 6.03 -46.74 -16.76
N ILE A 132 6.35 -47.38 -17.89
CA ILE A 132 6.38 -48.81 -18.23
C ILE A 132 5.03 -49.53 -18.35
#